data_AF-A0A1Q6M297-F1
#
_entry.id   AF-A0A1Q6M297-F1
#
_cell.length_a   1.000
_cell.length_b   1.000
_cell.length_c   1.000
_cell.angle_alpha   90.00
_cell.angle_beta   90.00
_cell.angle_gamma   90.00
#
_symmetry.space_group_name_H-M   'P 1'
#
loop_
_entity.id
_entity.type
_entity.pdbx_description
1 polymer ?
#
loop_
_entity_poly.entity_id
_entity_poly.type
_entity_poly.pdbx_seq_one_letter_code
_entity_poly.pdbx_strand_id
1 'polypeptide(L)'
;MQAKNKPVELETQLIDNREDDRVKRLKEQLDELERERERDRRERERERDRERDSYRDRRDYDDLQQQIRDLKNQQNNNGPMGYPYPYPPYAPYPYPYPYPQQQQPQQNIDVDALIEKLSKKQKEQVDSAMDEMKAQNQSLQDRLDAERKEREELEAMLRDIQTKGEEEEADEAEQEREQEEADKALTLDVDALPVDDDNDTDEDADNDADDDTNSENEEPVEKSELTLEQIEALVKNYQDRFQEDWMSHAKEELQGGFDELVKGLRFYKLQNAERKTFVDKVKKLSPEVKQIYNIVKNEFMKYNGVTNKLANSCDVLYKGRNQIAKINFTKSRVRLYLGLDPNNAEYAKIPHKDLSNKRAHARTSFYMLLKSPLSVKRAKKLIADLMVMHNCEENLNYKPIDYATKYKFFKKDQKK
;
A
#
# COMPACT_ATOMS: atom_id res chain seq x y z
N MET A 1 47.97 55.29 -1.20
CA MET A 1 48.15 53.84 -1.44
C MET A 1 47.94 53.12 -0.12
N GLN A 2 46.77 52.53 0.09
CA GLN A 2 46.48 51.37 0.99
C GLN A 2 44.99 51.35 1.32
N ALA A 3 44.20 50.90 0.36
CA ALA A 3 42.87 50.35 0.61
C ALA A 3 42.71 49.23 -0.41
N LYS A 4 42.86 47.98 0.07
CA LYS A 4 42.44 46.71 -0.56
C LYS A 4 43.11 45.58 0.22
N ASN A 5 42.30 44.79 0.93
CA ASN A 5 42.51 43.41 1.42
C ASN A 5 41.82 43.22 2.78
N LYS A 6 40.48 43.16 2.79
CA LYS A 6 39.71 42.73 3.97
C LYS A 6 38.33 42.06 3.74
N PRO A 7 37.85 41.69 2.53
CA PRO A 7 36.58 40.97 2.42
C PRO A 7 36.69 39.42 2.44
N VAL A 8 37.86 38.83 2.19
CA VAL A 8 37.96 37.37 1.95
C VAL A 8 37.88 36.52 3.23
N GLU A 9 38.41 37.00 4.37
CA GLU A 9 38.44 36.21 5.62
C GLU A 9 37.07 36.08 6.32
N LEU A 10 36.14 37.01 6.05
CA LEU A 10 34.79 36.98 6.62
C LEU A 10 33.88 35.99 5.87
N GLU A 11 34.04 35.87 4.55
CA GLU A 11 33.26 34.91 3.75
C GLU A 11 33.66 33.46 4.04
N THR A 12 34.95 33.18 4.27
CA THR A 12 35.40 31.82 4.62
C THR A 12 34.87 31.38 5.99
N GLN A 13 34.85 32.28 6.99
CA GLN A 13 34.30 31.98 8.32
C GLN A 13 32.76 31.78 8.30
N LEU A 14 32.04 32.46 7.41
CA LEU A 14 30.59 32.30 7.24
C LEU A 14 30.21 30.97 6.55
N ILE A 15 31.09 30.45 5.68
CA ILE A 15 30.89 29.17 5.00
C ILE A 15 31.15 28.00 5.97
N ASP A 16 32.24 28.06 6.74
CA ASP A 16 32.61 27.00 7.69
C ASP A 16 31.53 26.79 8.77
N ASN A 17 30.98 27.86 9.35
CA ASN A 17 29.89 27.76 10.33
C ASN A 17 28.60 27.14 9.76
N ARG A 18 28.35 27.34 8.46
CA ARG A 18 27.14 26.82 7.78
C ARG A 18 27.27 25.34 7.45
N GLU A 19 28.49 24.87 7.22
CA GLU A 19 28.80 23.44 7.06
C GLU A 19 28.75 22.72 8.41
N ASP A 20 29.26 23.33 9.48
CA ASP A 20 29.16 22.78 10.83
C ASP A 20 27.70 22.62 11.30
N ASP A 21 26.84 23.61 11.01
CA ASP A 21 25.41 23.52 11.29
C ASP A 21 24.70 22.41 10.48
N ARG A 22 25.12 22.20 9.23
CA ARG A 22 24.60 21.09 8.40
C ARG A 22 25.04 19.74 8.94
N VAL A 23 26.31 19.61 9.33
CA VAL A 23 26.85 18.38 9.93
C VAL A 23 26.17 18.09 11.26
N LYS A 24 25.86 19.11 12.06
CA LYS A 24 25.12 18.95 13.32
C LYS A 24 23.69 18.46 13.08
N ARG A 25 22.95 19.04 12.13
CA ARG A 25 21.61 18.56 11.75
C ARG A 25 21.62 17.13 11.23
N LEU A 26 22.60 16.78 10.40
CA LEU A 26 22.76 15.42 9.87
C LEU A 26 23.06 14.41 10.98
N LYS A 27 23.87 14.78 11.98
CA LYS A 27 24.11 13.93 13.17
C LYS A 27 22.85 13.76 14.02
N GLU A 28 22.09 14.83 14.24
CA GLU A 28 20.81 14.76 14.96
C GLU A 28 19.80 13.87 14.23
N GLN A 29 19.70 13.98 12.89
CA GLN A 29 18.87 13.10 12.07
C GLN A 29 19.31 11.63 12.16
N LEU A 30 20.61 11.36 12.20
CA LEU A 30 21.14 10.01 12.28
C LEU A 30 20.88 9.38 13.66
N ASP A 31 21.02 10.16 14.74
CA ASP A 31 20.67 9.78 16.10
C ASP A 31 19.15 9.52 16.26
N GLU A 32 18.30 10.34 15.63
CA GLU A 32 16.85 10.14 15.60
C GLU A 32 16.49 8.81 14.92
N LEU A 33 17.10 8.53 13.76
CA LEU A 33 16.90 7.30 12.99
C LEU A 33 17.40 6.05 13.74
N GLU A 34 18.44 6.20 14.56
CA GLU A 34 18.92 5.12 15.43
C GLU A 34 17.98 4.89 16.61
N ARG A 35 17.48 5.95 17.25
CA ARG A 35 16.44 5.85 18.30
C ARG A 35 15.15 5.23 17.78
N GLU A 36 14.74 5.56 16.56
CA GLU A 36 13.56 4.98 15.91
C GLU A 36 13.76 3.48 15.65
N ARG A 37 14.90 3.08 15.07
CA ARG A 37 15.25 1.66 14.89
C ARG A 37 15.30 0.87 16.21
N GLU A 38 15.75 1.50 17.29
CA GLU A 38 15.76 0.89 18.63
C GLU A 38 14.34 0.75 19.22
N ARG A 39 13.45 1.74 19.00
CA ARG A 39 12.02 1.63 19.38
C ARG A 39 11.34 0.50 18.62
N ASP A 40 11.55 0.42 17.32
CA ASP A 40 11.05 -0.61 16.42
C ASP A 40 11.47 -2.02 16.87
N ARG A 41 12.75 -2.15 17.25
CA ARG A 41 13.29 -3.42 17.77
C ARG A 41 12.62 -3.83 19.07
N ARG A 42 12.42 -2.89 19.99
CA ARG A 42 11.74 -3.13 21.28
C ARG A 42 10.26 -3.43 21.10
N GLU A 43 9.61 -2.80 20.14
CA GLU A 43 8.20 -3.07 19.84
C GLU A 43 8.01 -4.48 19.28
N ARG A 44 8.85 -4.90 18.32
CA ARG A 44 8.86 -6.29 17.83
C ARG A 44 9.18 -7.31 18.91
N GLU A 45 9.96 -6.95 19.92
CA GLU A 45 10.26 -7.81 21.06
C GLU A 45 9.05 -7.94 21.99
N ARG A 46 8.40 -6.81 22.34
CA ARG A 46 7.13 -6.82 23.09
C ARG A 46 6.02 -7.56 22.37
N GLU A 47 5.96 -7.46 21.04
CA GLU A 47 4.99 -8.17 20.23
C GLU A 47 5.21 -9.69 20.30
N ARG A 48 6.47 -10.15 20.20
CA ARG A 48 6.82 -11.56 20.42
C ARG A 48 6.47 -12.05 21.83
N ASP A 49 6.63 -11.21 22.84
CA ASP A 49 6.27 -11.56 24.23
C ASP A 49 4.75 -11.66 24.40
N ARG A 50 3.97 -10.69 23.86
CA ARG A 50 2.50 -10.77 23.82
C ARG A 50 2.02 -12.00 23.08
N GLU A 51 2.67 -12.34 21.96
CA GLU A 51 2.33 -13.52 21.18
C GLU A 51 2.60 -14.80 21.99
N ARG A 52 3.75 -14.86 22.69
CA ARG A 52 4.11 -15.98 23.58
C ARG A 52 3.12 -16.14 24.74
N ASP A 53 2.66 -15.05 25.34
CA ASP A 53 1.67 -15.09 26.42
C ASP A 53 0.29 -15.52 25.89
N SER A 54 -0.11 -15.08 24.69
CA SER A 54 -1.35 -15.53 24.05
C SER A 54 -1.38 -17.04 23.76
N TYR A 55 -0.21 -17.66 23.50
CA TYR A 55 -0.08 -19.11 23.33
C TYR A 55 -0.17 -19.86 24.66
N ARG A 56 0.23 -19.26 25.78
CA ARG A 56 0.06 -19.86 27.12
C ARG A 56 -1.41 -19.85 27.53
N ASP A 57 -2.08 -18.70 27.38
CA ASP A 57 -3.50 -18.55 27.75
C ASP A 57 -4.41 -19.49 26.95
N ARG A 58 -4.09 -19.74 25.68
CA ARG A 58 -4.85 -20.68 24.83
C ARG A 58 -4.70 -22.14 25.29
N ARG A 59 -3.51 -22.53 25.76
CA ARG A 59 -3.26 -23.88 26.28
C ARG A 59 -3.96 -24.10 27.61
N ASP A 60 -3.91 -23.09 28.49
CA ASP A 60 -4.58 -23.13 29.79
C ASP A 60 -6.11 -23.15 29.62
N TYR A 61 -6.65 -22.45 28.61
CA TYR A 61 -8.07 -22.51 28.26
C TYR A 61 -8.50 -23.90 27.78
N ASP A 62 -7.72 -24.53 26.90
CA ASP A 62 -8.01 -25.88 26.41
C ASP A 62 -7.95 -26.93 27.53
N ASP A 63 -6.97 -26.82 28.43
CA ASP A 63 -6.86 -27.69 29.62
C ASP A 63 -8.05 -27.51 30.57
N LEU A 64 -8.53 -26.27 30.77
CA LEU A 64 -9.72 -25.97 31.58
C LEU A 64 -10.99 -26.56 30.96
N GLN A 65 -11.14 -26.47 29.63
CA GLN A 65 -12.26 -27.07 28.89
C GLN A 65 -12.27 -28.60 29.00
N GLN A 66 -11.08 -29.22 29.00
CA GLN A 66 -10.92 -30.65 29.20
C GLN A 66 -11.39 -31.06 30.62
N GLN A 67 -10.95 -30.33 31.65
CA GLN A 67 -11.37 -30.58 33.04
C GLN A 67 -12.88 -30.41 33.24
N ILE A 68 -13.49 -29.39 32.65
CA ILE A 68 -14.95 -29.18 32.70
C ILE A 68 -15.70 -30.34 32.04
N ARG A 69 -15.18 -30.86 30.92
CA ARG A 69 -15.76 -32.00 30.21
C ARG A 69 -15.69 -33.27 31.06
N ASP A 70 -14.56 -33.51 31.72
CA ASP A 70 -14.36 -34.66 32.60
C ASP A 70 -15.23 -34.60 33.85
N LEU A 71 -15.38 -33.42 34.46
CA LEU A 71 -16.30 -33.17 35.58
C LEU A 71 -17.77 -33.40 35.19
N LYS A 72 -18.19 -32.95 34.01
CA LYS A 72 -19.55 -33.23 33.49
C LYS A 72 -19.78 -34.71 33.26
N ASN A 73 -18.79 -35.45 32.76
CA ASN A 73 -18.88 -36.89 32.55
C ASN A 73 -18.93 -37.66 33.88
N GLN A 74 -18.26 -37.18 34.93
CA GLN A 74 -18.35 -37.75 36.28
C GLN A 74 -19.70 -37.47 36.95
N GLN A 75 -20.26 -36.28 36.78
CA GLN A 75 -21.60 -35.95 37.27
C GLN A 75 -22.71 -36.77 36.58
N ASN A 76 -22.56 -37.04 35.28
CA ASN A 76 -23.52 -37.85 34.53
C ASN A 76 -23.47 -39.36 34.86
N ASN A 77 -22.37 -39.85 35.45
CA ASN A 77 -22.22 -41.27 35.82
C ASN A 77 -22.62 -41.59 37.28
N ASN A 78 -23.07 -40.61 38.07
CA ASN A 78 -23.50 -40.80 39.46
C ASN A 78 -25.04 -40.71 39.64
N GLY A 79 -25.80 -41.41 38.80
CA GLY A 79 -27.25 -41.58 38.96
C GLY A 79 -27.62 -42.89 39.70
N PRO A 80 -28.58 -42.90 40.66
CA PRO A 80 -28.93 -44.10 41.43
C PRO A 80 -29.65 -45.15 40.56
N MET A 81 -29.22 -46.40 40.67
CA MET A 81 -29.83 -47.60 40.07
C MET A 81 -31.23 -47.82 40.67
N GLY A 82 -32.29 -47.44 39.94
CA GLY A 82 -33.69 -47.63 40.33
C GLY A 82 -34.34 -48.80 39.60
N TYR A 83 -34.69 -49.86 40.33
CA TYR A 83 -35.69 -50.84 39.90
C TYR A 83 -37.09 -50.37 40.31
N PRO A 84 -38.12 -50.59 39.47
CA PRO A 84 -39.29 -51.29 40.02
C PRO A 84 -39.94 -52.24 39.00
N TYR A 85 -40.13 -53.51 39.39
CA TYR A 85 -41.06 -54.42 38.73
C TYR A 85 -42.39 -54.45 39.50
N PRO A 86 -43.56 -54.39 38.83
CA PRO A 86 -44.87 -54.42 39.47
C PRO A 86 -45.35 -55.86 39.73
N TYR A 87 -45.92 -56.11 40.92
CA TYR A 87 -46.59 -57.38 41.26
C TYR A 87 -48.10 -57.33 40.91
N PRO A 88 -48.72 -58.44 40.49
CA PRO A 88 -50.17 -58.57 40.35
C PRO A 88 -50.85 -59.29 41.56
N PRO A 89 -52.21 -59.31 41.63
CA PRO A 89 -52.97 -59.52 42.87
C PRO A 89 -53.70 -60.89 43.02
N TYR A 90 -54.31 -61.10 44.20
CA TYR A 90 -55.19 -62.19 44.71
C TYR A 90 -54.47 -63.43 45.32
N ALA A 91 -54.83 -64.07 46.45
CA ALA A 91 -55.81 -63.92 47.56
C ALA A 91 -55.38 -64.89 48.73
N PRO A 92 -56.23 -65.41 49.68
CA PRO A 92 -56.47 -64.94 51.07
C PRO A 92 -56.16 -65.95 52.25
N TYR A 93 -56.33 -65.47 53.51
CA TYR A 93 -56.43 -66.15 54.86
C TYR A 93 -55.12 -66.47 55.67
N PRO A 94 -55.15 -66.66 57.02
CA PRO A 94 -55.67 -65.78 58.11
C PRO A 94 -54.82 -65.73 59.42
N TYR A 95 -55.27 -64.89 60.39
CA TYR A 95 -55.14 -64.98 61.86
C TYR A 95 -53.94 -64.31 62.61
N PRO A 96 -54.07 -63.98 63.92
CA PRO A 96 -53.97 -62.61 64.44
C PRO A 96 -52.91 -62.43 65.56
N TYR A 97 -52.46 -61.20 65.84
CA TYR A 97 -51.89 -60.84 67.15
C TYR A 97 -52.10 -59.36 67.49
N PRO A 98 -52.48 -58.99 68.73
CA PRO A 98 -52.59 -57.61 69.16
C PRO A 98 -51.23 -57.13 69.71
N TYR A 99 -50.79 -55.93 69.33
CA TYR A 99 -49.73 -55.21 70.05
C TYR A 99 -50.33 -54.02 70.82
N PRO A 100 -49.86 -53.76 72.05
CA PRO A 100 -50.43 -52.77 72.95
C PRO A 100 -50.01 -51.34 72.58
N GLN A 101 -50.90 -50.37 72.83
CA GLN A 101 -50.59 -48.94 72.72
C GLN A 101 -49.47 -48.55 73.70
N GLN A 102 -48.40 -47.96 73.19
CA GLN A 102 -47.51 -47.09 73.95
C GLN A 102 -47.89 -45.64 73.64
N GLN A 103 -48.37 -44.92 74.66
CA GLN A 103 -48.55 -43.47 74.59
C GLN A 103 -47.17 -42.81 74.61
N GLN A 104 -46.83 -42.06 73.56
CA GLN A 104 -45.68 -41.15 73.59
C GLN A 104 -46.09 -39.80 74.19
N PRO A 105 -45.22 -39.14 74.97
CA PRO A 105 -45.52 -37.85 75.57
C PRO A 105 -45.62 -36.77 74.49
N GLN A 106 -46.74 -36.05 74.46
CA GLN A 106 -46.90 -34.86 73.62
C GLN A 106 -45.90 -33.79 74.07
N GLN A 107 -44.90 -33.51 73.23
CA GLN A 107 -44.12 -32.28 73.34
C GLN A 107 -45.01 -31.13 72.85
N ASN A 108 -45.41 -30.24 73.76
CA ASN A 108 -46.07 -28.99 73.40
C ASN A 108 -45.06 -28.12 72.65
N ILE A 109 -45.16 -28.10 71.33
CA ILE A 109 -44.44 -27.17 70.47
C ILE A 109 -45.13 -25.81 70.64
N ASP A 110 -44.41 -24.82 71.16
CA ASP A 110 -44.90 -23.45 71.30
C ASP A 110 -44.99 -22.80 69.91
N VAL A 111 -46.19 -22.87 69.33
CA VAL A 111 -46.49 -22.46 67.95
C VAL A 111 -46.24 -20.97 67.76
N ASP A 112 -46.45 -20.16 68.80
CA ASP A 112 -46.30 -18.70 68.74
C ASP A 112 -44.83 -18.28 68.62
N ALA A 113 -43.93 -18.96 69.35
CA ALA A 113 -42.49 -18.74 69.25
C ALA A 113 -41.94 -19.13 67.86
N LEU A 114 -42.55 -20.10 67.19
CA LEU A 114 -42.17 -20.52 65.84
C LEU A 114 -42.62 -19.52 64.78
N ILE A 115 -43.83 -18.96 64.93
CA ILE A 115 -44.38 -17.91 64.07
C ILE A 115 -43.53 -16.65 64.17
N GLU A 116 -43.10 -16.25 65.37
CA GLU A 116 -42.28 -15.06 65.55
C GLU A 116 -40.88 -15.21 64.90
N LYS A 117 -40.27 -16.40 65.02
CA LYS A 117 -39.00 -16.71 64.34
C LYS A 117 -39.14 -16.72 62.81
N LEU A 118 -40.24 -17.27 62.28
CA LEU A 118 -40.50 -17.24 60.84
C LEU A 118 -40.72 -15.81 60.33
N SER A 119 -41.46 -14.99 61.08
CA SER A 119 -41.69 -13.57 60.75
C SER A 119 -40.39 -12.75 60.77
N LYS A 120 -39.53 -12.96 61.79
CA LYS A 120 -38.20 -12.33 61.84
C LYS A 120 -37.32 -12.75 60.68
N LYS A 121 -37.29 -14.05 60.37
CA LYS A 121 -36.52 -14.58 59.23
C LYS A 121 -37.04 -14.08 57.88
N GLN A 122 -38.35 -13.89 57.73
CA GLN A 122 -38.94 -13.28 56.54
C GLN A 122 -38.57 -11.81 56.41
N LYS A 123 -38.59 -11.03 57.50
CA LYS A 123 -38.15 -9.63 57.49
C LYS A 123 -36.66 -9.50 57.14
N GLU A 124 -35.80 -10.31 57.76
CA GLU A 124 -34.37 -10.33 57.43
C GLU A 124 -34.11 -10.71 55.97
N GLN A 125 -34.89 -11.66 55.40
CA GLN A 125 -34.80 -11.98 53.98
C GLN A 125 -35.23 -10.82 53.08
N VAL A 126 -36.29 -10.09 53.45
CA VAL A 126 -36.78 -8.93 52.67
C VAL A 126 -35.80 -7.77 52.75
N ASP A 127 -35.23 -7.51 53.91
CA ASP A 127 -34.24 -6.44 54.11
C ASP A 127 -32.94 -6.75 53.36
N SER A 128 -32.46 -8.01 53.43
CA SER A 128 -31.30 -8.47 52.64
C SER A 128 -31.55 -8.36 51.12
N ALA A 129 -32.75 -8.73 50.66
CA ALA A 129 -33.11 -8.61 49.25
C ALA A 129 -33.20 -7.13 48.80
N MET A 130 -33.67 -6.24 49.67
CA MET A 130 -33.72 -4.79 49.41
C MET A 130 -32.34 -4.17 49.32
N ASP A 131 -31.42 -4.55 50.21
CA ASP A 131 -30.04 -4.08 50.18
C ASP A 131 -29.28 -4.58 48.94
N GLU A 132 -29.49 -5.84 48.55
CA GLU A 132 -28.97 -6.39 47.29
C GLU A 132 -29.52 -5.67 46.07
N MET A 133 -30.84 -5.42 46.03
CA MET A 133 -31.47 -4.68 44.93
C MET A 133 -30.94 -3.23 44.84
N LYS A 134 -30.68 -2.60 45.98
CA LYS A 134 -30.11 -1.25 46.05
C LYS A 134 -28.66 -1.23 45.57
N ALA A 135 -27.86 -2.22 45.97
CA ALA A 135 -26.48 -2.38 45.50
C ALA A 135 -26.41 -2.65 43.98
N GLN A 136 -27.32 -3.49 43.46
CA GLN A 136 -27.42 -3.73 42.02
C GLN A 136 -27.81 -2.47 41.24
N ASN A 137 -28.78 -1.70 41.72
CA ASN A 137 -29.16 -0.43 41.09
C ASN A 137 -28.01 0.58 41.12
N GLN A 138 -27.30 0.68 42.23
CA GLN A 138 -26.17 1.60 42.35
C GLN A 138 -25.02 1.20 41.40
N SER A 139 -24.71 -0.10 41.31
CA SER A 139 -23.73 -0.62 40.34
C SER A 139 -24.15 -0.38 38.89
N LEU A 140 -25.44 -0.52 38.56
CA LEU A 140 -25.95 -0.20 37.22
C LEU A 140 -25.80 1.28 36.91
N GLN A 141 -26.03 2.14 37.89
CA GLN A 141 -25.93 3.59 37.75
C GLN A 141 -24.49 4.04 37.54
N ASP A 142 -23.55 3.49 38.31
CA ASP A 142 -22.11 3.72 38.13
C ASP A 142 -21.63 3.26 36.75
N ARG A 143 -22.15 2.13 36.25
CA ARG A 143 -21.82 1.61 34.91
C ARG A 143 -22.36 2.52 33.81
N LEU A 144 -23.56 3.06 33.99
CA LEU A 144 -24.20 3.96 33.03
C LEU A 144 -23.50 5.32 32.99
N ASP A 145 -22.96 5.79 34.11
CA ASP A 145 -22.14 7.00 34.19
C ASP A 145 -20.74 6.79 33.58
N ALA A 146 -20.16 5.59 33.71
CA ALA A 146 -18.93 5.22 33.00
C ALA A 146 -19.13 5.19 31.48
N GLU A 147 -20.19 4.53 31.00
CA GLU A 147 -20.53 4.51 29.57
C GLU A 147 -20.81 5.92 29.01
N ARG A 148 -21.41 6.82 29.81
CA ARG A 148 -21.58 8.23 29.42
C ARG A 148 -20.26 8.97 29.26
N LYS A 149 -19.32 8.78 30.20
CA LYS A 149 -17.96 9.36 30.11
C LYS A 149 -17.21 8.84 28.90
N GLU A 150 -17.22 7.52 28.67
CA GLU A 150 -16.58 6.92 27.49
C GLU A 150 -17.18 7.48 26.20
N ARG A 151 -18.50 7.66 26.14
CA ARG A 151 -19.17 8.26 24.97
C ARG A 151 -18.77 9.73 24.76
N GLU A 152 -18.64 10.50 25.83
CA GLU A 152 -18.19 11.89 25.78
C GLU A 152 -16.73 11.99 25.32
N GLU A 153 -15.86 11.11 25.82
CA GLU A 153 -14.46 11.01 25.39
C GLU A 153 -14.33 10.60 23.91
N LEU A 154 -15.15 9.66 23.45
CA LEU A 154 -15.20 9.26 22.04
C LEU A 154 -15.75 10.37 21.15
N GLU A 155 -16.76 11.11 21.60
CA GLU A 155 -17.29 12.27 20.87
C GLU A 155 -16.25 13.40 20.78
N ALA A 156 -15.48 13.63 21.85
CA ALA A 156 -14.36 14.57 21.84
C ALA A 156 -13.25 14.13 20.87
N MET A 157 -12.85 12.85 20.88
CA MET A 157 -11.88 12.32 19.92
C MET A 157 -12.38 12.43 18.47
N LEU A 158 -13.67 12.20 18.22
CA LEU A 158 -14.25 12.34 16.88
C LEU A 158 -14.25 13.80 16.41
N ARG A 159 -14.53 14.76 17.29
CA ARG A 159 -14.41 16.18 16.97
C ARG A 159 -12.97 16.56 16.65
N ASP A 160 -11.99 16.11 17.45
CA ASP A 160 -10.57 16.38 17.20
C ASP A 160 -10.09 15.78 15.87
N ILE A 161 -10.62 14.61 15.47
CA ILE A 161 -10.34 14.00 14.17
C ILE A 161 -10.99 14.80 13.03
N GLN A 162 -12.24 15.28 13.20
CA GLN A 162 -12.90 16.12 12.21
C GLN A 162 -12.17 17.45 12.02
N THR A 163 -11.78 18.14 13.10
CA THR A 163 -11.07 19.42 13.01
C THR A 163 -9.68 19.22 12.39
N LYS A 164 -8.96 18.15 12.73
CA LYS A 164 -7.68 17.82 12.07
C LYS A 164 -7.85 17.47 10.60
N GLY A 165 -8.91 16.75 10.24
CA GLY A 165 -9.21 16.46 8.84
C GLY A 165 -9.55 17.71 8.03
N GLU A 166 -10.26 18.67 8.62
CA GLU A 166 -10.57 19.96 8.01
C GLU A 166 -9.33 20.86 7.86
N GLU A 167 -8.42 20.86 8.85
CA GLU A 167 -7.13 21.55 8.78
C GLU A 167 -6.21 20.93 7.71
N GLU A 168 -6.12 19.59 7.66
CA GLU A 168 -5.33 18.87 6.64
C GLU A 168 -5.90 19.07 5.22
N GLU A 169 -7.22 19.08 5.03
CA GLU A 169 -7.82 19.41 3.72
C GLU A 169 -7.62 20.89 3.33
N ALA A 170 -7.67 21.82 4.29
CA ALA A 170 -7.42 23.23 4.03
C ALA A 170 -5.95 23.48 3.61
N ASP A 171 -5.00 22.87 4.31
CA ASP A 171 -3.57 22.93 3.97
C ASP A 171 -3.27 22.27 2.61
N GLU A 172 -3.88 21.12 2.30
CA GLU A 172 -3.76 20.49 0.98
C GLU A 172 -4.34 21.38 -0.14
N ALA A 173 -5.47 22.04 0.10
CA ALA A 173 -6.11 22.92 -0.87
C ALA A 173 -5.32 24.23 -1.11
N GLU A 174 -4.68 24.76 -0.08
CA GLU A 174 -3.81 25.94 -0.20
C GLU A 174 -2.52 25.59 -0.95
N GLN A 175 -1.91 24.44 -0.65
CA GLN A 175 -0.78 23.91 -1.42
C GLN A 175 -1.14 23.62 -2.88
N GLU A 176 -2.33 23.07 -3.16
CA GLU A 176 -2.79 22.82 -4.53
C GLU A 176 -2.96 24.13 -5.31
N ARG A 177 -3.43 25.21 -4.67
CA ARG A 177 -3.53 26.55 -5.29
C ARG A 177 -2.18 27.19 -5.55
N GLU A 178 -1.24 27.13 -4.60
CA GLU A 178 0.12 27.65 -4.80
C GLU A 178 0.84 26.90 -5.94
N GLN A 179 0.65 25.58 -6.02
CA GLN A 179 1.22 24.75 -7.08
C GLN A 179 0.55 25.02 -8.44
N GLU A 180 -0.77 25.24 -8.48
CA GLU A 180 -1.48 25.65 -9.69
C GLU A 180 -1.05 27.04 -10.17
N GLU A 181 -0.79 27.97 -9.27
CA GLU A 181 -0.30 29.31 -9.60
C GLU A 181 1.14 29.26 -10.12
N ALA A 182 1.99 28.41 -9.53
CA ALA A 182 3.34 28.15 -10.03
C ALA A 182 3.34 27.49 -11.43
N ASP A 183 2.46 26.50 -11.65
CA ASP A 183 2.30 25.84 -12.95
C ASP A 183 1.75 26.82 -14.01
N LYS A 184 0.84 27.73 -13.62
CA LYS A 184 0.27 28.74 -14.51
C LYS A 184 1.26 29.87 -14.81
N ALA A 185 2.08 30.26 -13.83
CA ALA A 185 3.19 31.21 -14.03
C ALA A 185 4.24 30.65 -15.00
N LEU A 186 4.37 29.32 -15.12
CA LEU A 186 5.21 28.65 -16.10
C LEU A 186 4.61 28.63 -17.52
N THR A 187 3.33 29.03 -17.70
CA THR A 187 2.65 29.06 -19.03
C THR A 187 2.66 30.41 -19.73
N LEU A 188 3.42 31.40 -19.24
CA LEU A 188 3.69 32.61 -20.01
C LEU A 188 4.78 32.35 -21.05
N ASP A 189 4.31 32.20 -22.30
CA ASP A 189 5.00 32.23 -23.60
C ASP A 189 4.97 30.92 -24.40
N VAL A 190 3.76 30.45 -24.74
CA VAL A 190 3.52 29.38 -25.74
C VAL A 190 3.61 29.90 -27.20
N ASP A 191 3.55 31.22 -27.42
CA ASP A 191 3.64 31.82 -28.77
C ASP A 191 5.00 32.47 -29.09
N ALA A 192 5.97 32.44 -28.17
CA ALA A 192 7.32 33.00 -28.38
C ALA A 192 8.42 31.94 -28.50
N LEU A 193 8.08 30.65 -28.57
CA LEU A 193 9.06 29.62 -28.89
C LEU A 193 9.46 29.73 -30.37
N PRO A 194 10.77 29.87 -30.68
CA PRO A 194 11.26 29.81 -32.04
C PRO A 194 10.90 28.46 -32.65
N VAL A 195 10.31 28.50 -33.84
CA VAL A 195 10.26 27.35 -34.74
C VAL A 195 11.70 27.14 -35.23
N ASP A 196 12.23 25.95 -34.94
CA ASP A 196 13.50 25.37 -35.40
C ASP A 196 14.80 25.93 -34.76
N ASP A 197 15.38 25.18 -33.81
CA ASP A 197 16.81 24.82 -33.85
C ASP A 197 17.08 23.56 -32.98
N ASP A 198 17.66 22.54 -33.60
CA ASP A 198 18.04 21.25 -33.05
C ASP A 198 19.26 21.37 -32.12
N ASN A 199 19.10 21.94 -30.93
CA ASN A 199 20.20 21.96 -29.96
C ASN A 199 19.75 21.98 -28.49
N ASP A 200 18.96 20.98 -28.08
CA ASP A 200 18.98 20.53 -26.68
C ASP A 200 20.17 19.57 -26.52
N THR A 201 21.30 20.12 -26.09
CA THR A 201 22.37 19.38 -25.41
C THR A 201 21.86 18.86 -24.07
N ASP A 202 21.05 17.82 -24.11
CA ASP A 202 20.91 16.84 -23.03
C ASP A 202 21.72 15.61 -23.45
N GLU A 203 22.79 15.32 -22.70
CA GLU A 203 23.59 14.09 -22.79
C GLU A 203 22.82 12.83 -22.33
N ASP A 204 21.54 12.73 -22.65
CA ASP A 204 20.74 11.52 -22.46
C ASP A 204 20.24 11.02 -23.82
N ALA A 205 21.22 10.66 -24.66
CA ALA A 205 21.01 9.73 -25.77
C ALA A 205 20.72 8.32 -25.25
N ASP A 206 19.62 8.17 -24.50
CA ASP A 206 18.93 6.91 -24.46
C ASP A 206 18.19 6.73 -25.77
N ASN A 207 18.83 5.98 -26.67
CA ASN A 207 18.15 5.14 -27.65
C ASN A 207 17.28 4.09 -26.91
N ASP A 208 16.28 4.53 -26.16
CA ASP A 208 15.10 3.72 -25.94
C ASP A 208 14.32 3.78 -27.25
N ALA A 209 14.70 2.89 -28.17
CA ALA A 209 13.91 2.50 -29.32
C ALA A 209 12.55 1.99 -28.80
N ASP A 210 11.64 2.92 -28.53
CA ASP A 210 10.22 2.68 -28.37
C ASP A 210 9.68 2.32 -29.75
N ASP A 211 9.94 1.08 -30.14
CA ASP A 211 9.28 0.37 -31.25
C ASP A 211 7.81 0.12 -30.85
N ASP A 212 7.04 1.20 -30.82
CA ASP A 212 5.63 1.19 -31.20
C ASP A 212 5.38 2.20 -32.33
N THR A 213 6.44 2.66 -33.01
CA THR A 213 6.33 3.31 -34.31
C THR A 213 5.94 2.26 -35.33
N ASN A 214 4.66 2.28 -35.72
CA ASN A 214 4.28 1.83 -37.04
C ASN A 214 5.30 2.38 -38.05
N SER A 215 6.00 1.44 -38.69
CA SER A 215 7.14 1.57 -39.60
C SER A 215 6.83 2.36 -40.89
N GLU A 216 6.45 3.64 -40.77
CA GLU A 216 6.24 4.48 -41.95
C GLU A 216 6.89 5.88 -41.87
N ASN A 217 7.37 6.35 -40.70
CA ASN A 217 7.88 7.73 -40.58
C ASN A 217 9.22 7.91 -39.82
N GLU A 218 9.98 6.85 -39.56
CA GLU A 218 11.41 7.02 -39.24
C GLU A 218 12.16 6.99 -40.56
N GLU A 219 12.94 8.04 -40.87
CA GLU A 219 13.88 8.00 -41.98
C GLU A 219 14.67 6.70 -41.88
N PRO A 220 14.73 5.89 -42.96
CA PRO A 220 15.42 4.62 -42.91
C PRO A 220 16.87 4.91 -42.54
N VAL A 221 17.34 4.36 -41.42
CA VAL A 221 18.76 4.43 -41.06
C VAL A 221 19.51 3.77 -42.21
N GLU A 222 20.11 4.59 -43.08
CA GLU A 222 20.83 4.14 -44.25
C GLU A 222 21.93 3.18 -43.79
N LYS A 223 21.98 2.01 -44.43
CA LYS A 223 23.05 1.05 -44.18
C LYS A 223 24.38 1.76 -44.42
N SER A 224 25.26 1.78 -43.42
CA SER A 224 26.61 2.27 -43.61
C SER A 224 27.29 1.48 -44.74
N GLU A 225 28.06 2.17 -45.58
CA GLU A 225 28.83 1.53 -46.66
C GLU A 225 29.93 0.59 -46.09
N LEU A 226 30.36 0.85 -44.86
CA LEU A 226 31.32 0.05 -44.11
C LEU A 226 30.65 -1.16 -43.44
N THR A 227 31.27 -2.33 -43.59
CA THR A 227 30.84 -3.56 -42.91
C THR A 227 31.26 -3.58 -41.44
N LEU A 228 30.56 -4.36 -40.60
CA LEU A 228 30.85 -4.50 -39.16
C LEU A 228 32.34 -4.83 -38.90
N GLU A 229 32.92 -5.74 -39.69
CA GLU A 229 34.33 -6.15 -39.56
C GLU A 229 35.30 -5.02 -39.87
N GLN A 230 34.96 -4.16 -40.84
CA GLN A 230 35.78 -2.99 -41.20
C GLN A 230 35.72 -1.92 -40.10
N ILE A 231 34.54 -1.70 -39.52
CA ILE A 231 34.34 -0.75 -38.41
C ILE A 231 35.09 -1.23 -37.17
N GLU A 232 34.97 -2.51 -36.80
CA GLU A 232 35.67 -3.07 -35.64
C GLU A 232 37.20 -3.03 -35.81
N ALA A 233 37.70 -3.31 -37.02
CA ALA A 233 39.13 -3.22 -37.33
C ALA A 233 39.64 -1.77 -37.26
N LEU A 234 38.87 -0.80 -37.75
CA LEU A 234 39.19 0.63 -37.64
C LEU A 234 39.21 1.08 -36.17
N VAL A 235 38.16 0.77 -35.41
CA VAL A 235 38.07 1.12 -33.99
C VAL A 235 39.24 0.52 -33.21
N LYS A 236 39.58 -0.77 -33.44
CA LYS A 236 40.75 -1.38 -32.80
C LYS A 236 42.07 -0.71 -33.17
N ASN A 237 42.28 -0.40 -34.45
CA ASN A 237 43.52 0.24 -34.90
C ASN A 237 43.71 1.64 -34.26
N TYR A 238 42.63 2.42 -34.16
CA TYR A 238 42.67 3.71 -33.47
C TYR A 238 42.80 3.56 -31.95
N GLN A 239 42.13 2.58 -31.34
CA GLN A 239 42.23 2.30 -29.91
C GLN A 239 43.62 1.79 -29.50
N ASP A 240 44.27 0.98 -30.34
CA ASP A 240 45.65 0.50 -30.10
C ASP A 240 46.70 1.62 -30.27
N ARG A 241 46.44 2.59 -31.17
CA ARG A 241 47.35 3.73 -31.42
C ARG A 241 47.18 4.88 -30.42
N PHE A 242 45.96 5.14 -29.95
CA PHE A 242 45.62 6.37 -29.21
C PHE A 242 44.88 6.13 -27.88
N GLN A 243 44.66 4.88 -27.47
CA GLN A 243 44.05 4.47 -26.20
C GLN A 243 42.74 5.21 -25.85
N GLU A 244 42.75 6.17 -24.92
CA GLU A 244 41.54 6.87 -24.41
C GLU A 244 41.06 7.99 -25.35
N ASP A 245 41.97 8.61 -26.10
CA ASP A 245 41.68 9.76 -26.98
C ASP A 245 41.46 9.39 -28.46
N TRP A 246 41.26 8.10 -28.73
CA TRP A 246 41.13 7.57 -30.10
C TRP A 246 39.98 8.19 -30.89
N MET A 247 38.91 8.63 -30.22
CA MET A 247 37.76 9.31 -30.84
C MET A 247 38.14 10.70 -31.40
N SER A 248 38.97 11.45 -30.67
CA SER A 248 39.43 12.78 -31.08
C SER A 248 40.36 12.69 -32.29
N HIS A 249 41.29 11.72 -32.26
CA HIS A 249 42.20 11.45 -33.37
C HIS A 249 41.50 10.87 -34.59
N ALA A 250 40.51 9.97 -34.41
CA ALA A 250 39.69 9.49 -35.51
C ALA A 250 38.85 10.61 -36.15
N LYS A 251 38.33 11.55 -35.34
CA LYS A 251 37.59 12.72 -35.84
C LYS A 251 38.47 13.66 -36.67
N GLU A 252 39.71 13.87 -36.24
CA GLU A 252 40.68 14.72 -36.95
C GLU A 252 41.22 14.07 -38.23
N GLU A 253 41.52 12.76 -38.20
CA GLU A 253 42.09 12.04 -39.35
C GLU A 253 41.06 11.62 -40.41
N LEU A 254 39.87 11.16 -40.01
CA LEU A 254 38.86 10.67 -40.96
C LEU A 254 37.91 11.77 -41.46
N GLN A 255 37.74 12.89 -40.74
CA GLN A 255 36.75 13.96 -41.03
C GLN A 255 35.39 13.42 -41.52
N GLY A 256 35.17 13.29 -42.83
CA GLY A 256 33.93 12.78 -43.42
C GLY A 256 33.68 11.27 -43.24
N GLY A 257 34.73 10.45 -43.13
CA GLY A 257 34.61 9.01 -42.83
C GLY A 257 34.29 8.71 -41.36
N PHE A 258 34.48 9.69 -40.47
CA PHE A 258 34.14 9.55 -39.05
C PHE A 258 32.63 9.50 -38.86
N ASP A 259 31.87 10.28 -39.63
CA ASP A 259 30.42 10.25 -39.58
C ASP A 259 29.86 8.89 -40.03
N GLU A 260 30.47 8.25 -41.03
CA GLU A 260 30.12 6.89 -41.45
C GLU A 260 30.49 5.83 -40.41
N LEU A 261 31.67 5.97 -39.78
CA LEU A 261 32.09 5.12 -38.66
C LEU A 261 31.09 5.22 -37.50
N VAL A 262 30.69 6.45 -37.13
CA VAL A 262 29.72 6.69 -36.05
C VAL A 262 28.33 6.21 -36.44
N LYS A 263 27.88 6.43 -37.68
CA LYS A 263 26.60 5.91 -38.20
C LYS A 263 26.58 4.38 -38.17
N GLY A 264 27.63 3.73 -38.64
CA GLY A 264 27.76 2.26 -38.63
C GLY A 264 27.85 1.70 -37.22
N LEU A 265 28.63 2.32 -36.33
CA LEU A 265 28.72 1.93 -34.93
C LEU A 265 27.37 2.06 -34.22
N ARG A 266 26.60 3.13 -34.50
CA ARG A 266 25.23 3.32 -34.01
C ARG A 266 24.28 2.26 -34.58
N PHE A 267 24.34 1.98 -35.88
CA PHE A 267 23.52 0.97 -36.56
C PHE A 267 23.73 -0.43 -35.97
N TYR A 268 24.99 -0.87 -35.87
CA TYR A 268 25.32 -2.18 -35.34
C TYR A 268 25.10 -2.27 -33.83
N LYS A 269 25.30 -1.18 -33.07
CA LYS A 269 24.92 -1.12 -31.66
C LYS A 269 23.41 -1.22 -31.47
N LEU A 270 22.59 -0.62 -32.34
CA LEU A 270 21.13 -0.78 -32.33
C LEU A 270 20.71 -2.20 -32.73
N GLN A 271 21.39 -2.80 -33.71
CA GLN A 271 21.09 -4.14 -34.19
C GLN A 271 21.47 -5.24 -33.19
N ASN A 272 22.59 -5.07 -32.47
CA ASN A 272 23.05 -5.98 -31.43
C ASN A 272 22.51 -5.64 -30.03
N ALA A 273 21.94 -4.45 -29.83
CA ALA A 273 21.20 -4.15 -28.61
C ALA A 273 19.98 -5.07 -28.56
N GLU A 274 20.04 -6.11 -27.73
CA GLU A 274 18.84 -6.86 -27.37
C GLU A 274 17.79 -5.85 -26.92
N ARG A 275 16.66 -5.80 -27.64
CA ARG A 275 15.54 -4.92 -27.28
C ARG A 275 15.21 -5.17 -25.81
N LYS A 276 15.45 -4.16 -24.97
CA LYS A 276 15.20 -4.25 -23.53
C LYS A 276 13.70 -4.52 -23.36
N THR A 277 13.36 -5.66 -22.79
CA THR A 277 11.96 -5.99 -22.56
C THR A 277 11.39 -5.09 -21.46
N PHE A 278 10.07 -4.94 -21.40
CA PHE A 278 9.38 -4.19 -20.35
C PHE A 278 9.77 -4.71 -18.96
N VAL A 279 9.90 -6.03 -18.83
CA VAL A 279 10.39 -6.69 -17.60
C VAL A 279 11.80 -6.23 -17.23
N ASP A 280 12.70 -6.13 -18.21
CA ASP A 280 14.07 -5.67 -17.99
C ASP A 280 14.12 -4.18 -17.62
N LYS A 281 13.23 -3.36 -18.21
CA LYS A 281 13.02 -1.97 -17.81
C LYS A 281 12.58 -1.92 -16.34
N VAL A 282 11.50 -2.63 -15.96
CA VAL A 282 11.00 -2.68 -14.57
C VAL A 282 12.07 -3.10 -13.58
N LYS A 283 12.93 -4.09 -13.91
CA LYS A 283 14.01 -4.51 -13.01
C LYS A 283 14.98 -3.37 -12.68
N LYS A 284 15.35 -2.58 -13.69
CA LYS A 284 16.32 -1.47 -13.59
C LYS A 284 15.75 -0.17 -13.00
N LEU A 285 14.42 -0.05 -12.90
CA LEU A 285 13.77 1.15 -12.34
C LEU A 285 14.13 1.39 -10.86
N SER A 286 14.11 2.66 -10.46
CA SER A 286 14.22 3.08 -9.06
C SER A 286 13.02 2.56 -8.22
N PRO A 287 13.18 2.40 -6.89
CA PRO A 287 12.10 1.90 -6.03
C PRO A 287 10.86 2.80 -6.05
N GLU A 288 11.04 4.12 -6.14
CA GLU A 288 9.94 5.10 -6.19
C GLU A 288 9.05 4.91 -7.43
N VAL A 289 9.67 4.76 -8.60
CA VAL A 289 8.95 4.59 -9.88
C VAL A 289 8.24 3.23 -9.91
N LYS A 290 8.82 2.19 -9.29
CA LYS A 290 8.17 0.89 -9.09
C LYS A 290 6.91 1.02 -8.22
N GLN A 291 6.97 1.82 -7.16
CA GLN A 291 5.82 2.08 -6.30
C GLN A 291 4.71 2.83 -7.04
N ILE A 292 5.04 3.87 -7.81
CA ILE A 292 4.08 4.60 -8.66
C ILE A 292 3.42 3.65 -9.65
N TYR A 293 4.20 2.81 -10.32
CA TYR A 293 3.68 1.79 -11.23
C TYR A 293 2.70 0.84 -10.54
N ASN A 294 3.07 0.33 -9.36
CA ASN A 294 2.20 -0.57 -8.59
C ASN A 294 0.89 0.11 -8.21
N ILE A 295 0.93 1.37 -7.75
CA ILE A 295 -0.28 2.14 -7.43
C ILE A 295 -1.18 2.23 -8.66
N VAL A 296 -0.65 2.74 -9.77
CA VAL A 296 -1.43 2.92 -11.01
C VAL A 296 -1.99 1.59 -11.52
N LYS A 297 -1.19 0.54 -11.52
CA LYS A 297 -1.62 -0.78 -12.00
C LYS A 297 -2.68 -1.41 -11.10
N ASN A 298 -2.57 -1.27 -9.77
CA ASN A 298 -3.57 -1.73 -8.83
C ASN A 298 -4.91 -1.00 -9.03
N GLU A 299 -4.87 0.31 -9.32
CA GLU A 299 -6.09 1.09 -9.61
C GLU A 299 -6.81 0.54 -10.85
N PHE A 300 -6.09 0.18 -11.91
CA PHE A 300 -6.71 -0.48 -13.07
C PHE A 300 -7.27 -1.88 -12.76
N MET A 301 -6.54 -2.68 -11.97
CA MET A 301 -6.88 -4.07 -11.65
C MET A 301 -8.00 -4.21 -10.62
N LYS A 302 -8.31 -3.14 -9.89
CA LYS A 302 -9.47 -3.05 -8.99
C LYS A 302 -10.80 -3.19 -9.77
N TYR A 303 -10.83 -2.82 -11.05
CA TYR A 303 -12.06 -2.87 -11.85
C TYR A 303 -12.28 -4.23 -12.50
N ASN A 304 -13.53 -4.72 -12.44
CA ASN A 304 -13.91 -5.99 -13.03
C ASN A 304 -13.89 -5.90 -14.57
N GLY A 305 -13.42 -6.98 -15.21
CA GLY A 305 -13.37 -7.09 -16.68
C GLY A 305 -12.17 -6.39 -17.33
N VAL A 306 -11.27 -5.80 -16.54
CA VAL A 306 -9.98 -5.31 -17.01
C VAL A 306 -9.00 -6.48 -17.07
N THR A 307 -8.36 -6.62 -18.22
CA THR A 307 -7.35 -7.65 -18.48
C THR A 307 -6.02 -7.00 -18.80
N ASN A 308 -4.93 -7.62 -18.35
CA ASN A 308 -3.58 -7.19 -18.63
C ASN A 308 -2.96 -8.04 -19.73
N LYS A 309 -2.32 -7.41 -20.71
CA LYS A 309 -1.43 -8.07 -21.65
C LYS A 309 -0.08 -7.37 -21.64
N LEU A 310 0.93 -8.08 -21.14
CA LEU A 310 2.31 -7.63 -21.18
C LEU A 310 2.84 -7.74 -22.62
N ALA A 311 3.13 -6.60 -23.24
CA ALA A 311 3.88 -6.55 -24.49
C ALA A 311 5.38 -6.44 -24.20
N ASN A 312 6.21 -6.70 -25.22
CA ASN A 312 7.66 -6.66 -25.07
C ASN A 312 8.17 -5.27 -24.67
N SER A 313 7.54 -4.18 -25.12
CA SER A 313 7.97 -2.81 -24.82
C SER A 313 7.11 -2.13 -23.74
N CYS A 314 5.85 -2.54 -23.58
CA CYS A 314 4.83 -1.82 -22.82
C CYS A 314 3.87 -2.76 -22.09
N ASP A 315 3.20 -2.25 -21.07
CA ASP A 315 2.13 -2.95 -20.37
C ASP A 315 0.78 -2.41 -20.84
N VAL A 316 -0.01 -3.26 -21.50
CA VAL A 316 -1.24 -2.85 -22.17
C VAL A 316 -2.46 -3.41 -21.43
N LEU A 317 -3.43 -2.54 -21.17
CA LEU A 317 -4.64 -2.85 -20.45
C LEU A 317 -5.82 -2.83 -21.40
N TYR A 318 -6.66 -3.86 -21.29
CA TYR A 318 -7.83 -4.05 -22.15
C TYR A 318 -9.08 -4.21 -21.31
N LYS A 319 -10.18 -3.64 -21.78
CA LYS A 319 -11.52 -4.01 -21.35
C LYS A 319 -12.22 -4.74 -22.50
N GLY A 320 -12.37 -6.06 -22.37
CA GLY A 320 -12.87 -6.90 -23.45
C GLY A 320 -12.01 -6.77 -24.71
N ARG A 321 -12.52 -6.11 -25.76
CA ARG A 321 -11.81 -5.87 -27.03
C ARG A 321 -11.17 -4.48 -27.14
N ASN A 322 -11.51 -3.57 -26.23
CA ASN A 322 -11.06 -2.19 -26.30
C ASN A 322 -9.79 -2.01 -25.47
N GLN A 323 -8.78 -1.38 -26.06
CA GLN A 323 -7.57 -0.99 -25.36
C GLN A 323 -7.89 0.29 -24.58
N ILE A 324 -7.76 0.22 -23.25
CA ILE A 324 -8.13 1.32 -22.36
C ILE A 324 -6.92 2.15 -21.95
N ALA A 325 -5.78 1.50 -21.74
CA ALA A 325 -4.59 2.16 -21.27
C ALA A 325 -3.33 1.41 -21.70
N LYS A 326 -2.24 2.17 -21.78
CA LYS A 326 -0.90 1.64 -22.02
C LYS A 326 0.05 2.32 -21.05
N ILE A 327 0.92 1.53 -20.44
CA ILE A 327 1.92 2.00 -19.48
C ILE A 327 3.30 1.69 -20.06
N ASN A 328 4.15 2.70 -20.08
CA ASN A 328 5.56 2.57 -20.45
C ASN A 328 6.42 3.31 -19.40
N PHE A 329 7.73 3.10 -19.44
CA PHE A 329 8.67 3.74 -18.53
C PHE A 329 9.72 4.54 -19.29
N THR A 330 10.23 5.53 -18.60
CA THR A 330 11.52 6.16 -18.87
C THR A 330 12.47 5.72 -17.73
N LYS A 331 13.78 6.03 -17.81
CA LYS A 331 14.75 5.76 -16.71
C LYS A 331 14.23 6.14 -15.31
N SER A 332 13.54 7.29 -15.20
CA SER A 332 13.16 7.91 -13.92
C SER A 332 11.66 8.17 -13.74
N ARG A 333 10.81 7.90 -14.73
CA ARG A 333 9.40 8.34 -14.75
C ARG A 333 8.47 7.30 -15.40
N VAL A 334 7.19 7.31 -15.02
CA VAL A 334 6.16 6.46 -15.65
C VAL A 334 5.39 7.26 -16.71
N ARG A 335 5.31 6.72 -17.93
CA ARG A 335 4.52 7.25 -19.04
C ARG A 335 3.18 6.53 -19.10
N LEU A 336 2.09 7.27 -18.91
CA LEU A 336 0.73 6.75 -18.92
C LEU A 336 -0.01 7.25 -20.17
N TYR A 337 -0.57 6.32 -20.93
CA TYR A 337 -1.42 6.61 -22.07
C TYR A 337 -2.83 6.09 -21.77
N LEU A 338 -3.84 6.94 -21.93
CA LEU A 338 -5.24 6.63 -21.63
C LEU A 338 -6.10 6.79 -22.90
N GLY A 339 -7.14 5.97 -23.01
CA GLY A 339 -8.19 6.07 -24.03
C GLY A 339 -9.20 7.18 -23.74
N LEU A 340 -8.72 8.35 -23.33
CA LEU A 340 -9.54 9.55 -23.11
C LEU A 340 -9.35 10.54 -24.26
N ASP A 341 -10.35 11.40 -24.45
CA ASP A 341 -10.24 12.53 -25.36
C ASP A 341 -9.41 13.65 -24.68
N PRO A 342 -8.23 14.02 -25.23
CA PRO A 342 -7.43 15.11 -24.69
C PRO A 342 -8.12 16.48 -24.78
N ASN A 343 -9.10 16.66 -25.67
CA ASN A 343 -9.77 17.95 -25.84
C ASN A 343 -10.90 18.22 -24.83
N ASN A 344 -11.13 17.34 -23.86
CA ASN A 344 -12.15 17.54 -22.86
C ASN A 344 -11.76 18.69 -21.89
N ALA A 345 -12.66 19.66 -21.72
CA ALA A 345 -12.45 20.85 -20.88
C ALA A 345 -12.14 20.52 -19.41
N GLU A 346 -12.62 19.39 -18.89
CA GLU A 346 -12.34 18.94 -17.53
C GLU A 346 -10.87 18.54 -17.33
N TYR A 347 -10.22 18.06 -18.39
CA TYR A 347 -8.84 17.60 -18.36
C TYR A 347 -7.83 18.67 -18.78
N ALA A 348 -8.30 19.83 -19.28
CA ALA A 348 -7.47 20.96 -19.68
C ALA A 348 -6.59 21.50 -18.52
N LYS A 349 -7.05 21.37 -17.27
CA LYS A 349 -6.28 21.77 -16.07
C LYS A 349 -5.12 20.83 -15.76
N ILE A 350 -5.16 19.62 -16.30
CA ILE A 350 -4.17 18.58 -16.01
C ILE A 350 -3.09 18.65 -17.10
N PRO A 351 -1.79 18.65 -16.74
CA PRO A 351 -0.72 18.64 -17.73
C PRO A 351 -0.76 17.33 -18.52
N HIS A 352 -1.20 17.43 -19.78
CA HIS A 352 -1.33 16.30 -20.70
C HIS A 352 -0.85 16.69 -22.10
N LYS A 353 -0.58 15.68 -22.94
CA LYS A 353 -0.25 15.86 -24.35
C LYS A 353 -1.22 15.06 -25.21
N ASP A 354 -1.64 15.62 -26.33
CA ASP A 354 -2.37 14.88 -27.35
C ASP A 354 -1.40 14.11 -28.26
N LEU A 355 -1.60 12.80 -28.37
CA LEU A 355 -0.87 11.91 -29.26
C LEU A 355 -1.77 11.23 -30.31
N SER A 356 -2.98 11.74 -30.54
CA SER A 356 -3.93 11.26 -31.55
C SER A 356 -3.31 11.20 -32.96
N ASN A 357 -2.37 12.10 -33.26
CA ASN A 357 -1.64 12.15 -34.53
C ASN A 357 -0.80 10.89 -34.81
N LYS A 358 -0.48 10.07 -33.80
CA LYS A 358 0.33 8.85 -33.96
C LYS A 358 -0.58 7.62 -34.04
N ARG A 359 -0.49 6.86 -35.14
CA ARG A 359 -1.31 5.64 -35.36
C ARG A 359 -1.30 4.65 -34.20
N ALA A 360 -0.14 4.46 -33.56
CA ALA A 360 0.02 3.57 -32.42
C ALA A 360 -0.71 4.03 -31.15
N HIS A 361 -0.96 5.33 -31.04
CA HIS A 361 -1.64 5.96 -29.92
C HIS A 361 -3.06 6.42 -30.27
N ALA A 362 -3.57 6.12 -31.47
CA ALA A 362 -4.91 6.52 -31.88
C ALA A 362 -6.01 5.99 -30.95
N ARG A 363 -5.79 4.86 -30.26
CA ARG A 363 -6.72 4.29 -29.27
C ARG A 363 -6.49 4.80 -27.84
N THR A 364 -5.33 5.41 -27.59
CA THR A 364 -4.90 5.92 -26.28
C THR A 364 -4.22 7.27 -26.48
N SER A 365 -4.99 8.26 -26.94
CA SER A 365 -4.52 9.58 -27.38
C SER A 365 -4.06 10.46 -26.22
N PHE A 366 -4.61 10.25 -25.03
CA PHE A 366 -4.32 11.05 -23.85
C PHE A 366 -3.00 10.60 -23.20
N TYR A 367 -1.98 11.45 -23.21
CA TYR A 367 -0.68 11.17 -22.59
C TYR A 367 -0.44 12.01 -21.34
N MET A 368 0.01 11.34 -20.26
CA MET A 368 0.44 11.98 -19.03
C MET A 368 1.76 11.36 -18.53
N LEU A 369 2.61 12.22 -17.96
CA LEU A 369 3.85 11.82 -17.31
C LEU A 369 3.69 11.88 -15.79
N LEU A 370 3.95 10.76 -15.10
CA LEU A 370 3.86 10.68 -13.66
C LEU A 370 5.23 10.97 -13.04
N LYS A 371 5.35 12.14 -12.43
CA LYS A 371 6.57 12.63 -11.77
C LYS A 371 6.42 12.84 -10.27
N SER A 372 5.23 13.23 -9.83
CA SER A 372 4.95 13.69 -8.46
C SER A 372 3.75 12.97 -7.84
N PRO A 373 3.59 12.97 -6.51
CA PRO A 373 2.40 12.43 -5.84
C PRO A 373 1.11 13.05 -6.36
N LEU A 374 1.10 14.36 -6.66
CA LEU A 374 -0.04 15.06 -7.25
C LEU A 374 -0.41 14.50 -8.64
N SER A 375 0.58 14.21 -9.48
CA SER A 375 0.33 13.56 -10.78
C SER A 375 -0.31 12.17 -10.63
N VAL A 376 0.04 11.44 -9.55
CA VAL A 376 -0.60 10.15 -9.24
C VAL A 376 -2.04 10.35 -8.76
N LYS A 377 -2.31 11.33 -7.88
CA LYS A 377 -3.69 11.69 -7.46
C LYS A 377 -4.55 12.04 -8.69
N ARG A 378 -4.04 12.88 -9.61
CA ARG A 378 -4.71 13.25 -10.88
C ARG A 378 -4.94 12.02 -11.78
N ALA A 379 -3.95 11.15 -11.93
CA ALA A 379 -4.09 9.92 -12.71
C ALA A 379 -5.16 8.99 -12.15
N LYS A 380 -5.29 8.84 -10.82
CA LYS A 380 -6.36 8.03 -10.21
C LYS A 380 -7.76 8.54 -10.58
N LYS A 381 -7.97 9.85 -10.52
CA LYS A 381 -9.24 10.49 -10.94
C LYS A 381 -9.55 10.18 -12.40
N LEU A 382 -8.57 10.36 -13.30
CA LEU A 382 -8.74 10.04 -14.72
C LEU A 382 -9.03 8.55 -14.99
N ILE A 383 -8.40 7.66 -14.23
CA ILE A 383 -8.67 6.22 -14.34
C ILE A 383 -10.10 5.91 -13.89
N ALA A 384 -10.56 6.51 -12.79
CA ALA A 384 -11.94 6.36 -12.34
C ALA A 384 -12.94 6.84 -13.40
N ASP A 385 -12.72 8.04 -13.96
CA ASP A 385 -13.58 8.58 -15.02
C ASP A 385 -13.61 7.68 -16.26
N LEU A 386 -12.44 7.20 -16.70
CA LEU A 386 -12.32 6.25 -17.82
C LEU A 386 -13.12 4.98 -17.56
N MET A 387 -13.05 4.46 -16.34
CA MET A 387 -13.72 3.21 -15.96
C MET A 387 -15.24 3.39 -15.88
N VAL A 388 -15.71 4.54 -15.42
CA VAL A 388 -17.12 4.93 -15.44
C VAL A 388 -17.62 5.02 -16.88
N MET A 389 -16.89 5.68 -17.78
CA MET A 389 -17.25 5.78 -19.20
C MET A 389 -17.36 4.41 -19.88
N HIS A 390 -16.55 3.45 -19.45
CA HIS A 390 -16.61 2.10 -19.99
C HIS A 390 -17.65 1.21 -19.31
N ASN A 391 -18.32 1.64 -18.22
CA ASN A 391 -19.22 0.84 -17.37
C ASN A 391 -18.49 -0.31 -16.66
N CYS A 392 -17.37 -0.04 -16.00
CA CYS A 392 -16.68 -1.01 -15.14
C CYS A 392 -17.23 -0.95 -13.72
N GLU A 393 -17.49 -2.13 -13.13
CA GLU A 393 -17.79 -2.23 -11.70
C GLU A 393 -16.49 -2.34 -10.90
N GLU A 394 -16.43 -1.64 -9.77
CA GLU A 394 -15.33 -1.77 -8.83
C GLU A 394 -15.42 -3.08 -8.05
N ASN A 395 -14.29 -3.76 -7.89
CA ASN A 395 -14.17 -4.89 -6.99
C ASN A 395 -13.69 -4.42 -5.62
N LEU A 396 -14.62 -4.35 -4.65
CA LEU A 396 -14.30 -3.93 -3.28
C LEU A 396 -13.40 -4.94 -2.54
N ASN A 397 -13.36 -6.20 -2.98
CA ASN A 397 -12.53 -7.24 -2.36
C ASN A 397 -11.12 -7.33 -2.96
N TYR A 398 -10.74 -6.43 -3.88
CA TYR A 398 -9.42 -6.47 -4.49
C TYR A 398 -8.33 -6.10 -3.48
N LYS A 399 -7.38 -7.03 -3.27
CA LYS A 399 -6.18 -6.78 -2.46
C LYS A 399 -5.08 -6.22 -3.36
N PRO A 400 -4.47 -5.06 -3.01
CA PRO A 400 -3.36 -4.51 -3.76
C PRO A 400 -2.22 -5.52 -3.91
N ILE A 401 -1.69 -5.67 -5.13
CA ILE A 401 -0.60 -6.59 -5.46
C ILE A 401 0.63 -5.77 -5.83
N ASP A 402 1.81 -6.21 -5.37
CA ASP A 402 3.08 -5.69 -5.86
C ASP A 402 3.44 -6.37 -7.19
N TYR A 403 3.15 -5.68 -8.29
CA TYR A 403 3.45 -6.17 -9.62
C TYR A 403 4.93 -6.05 -9.97
N ALA A 404 5.64 -5.05 -9.43
CA ALA A 404 7.06 -4.85 -9.69
C ALA A 404 7.92 -6.03 -9.19
N THR A 405 7.63 -6.59 -8.02
CA THR A 405 8.35 -7.79 -7.51
C THR A 405 7.97 -9.07 -8.24
N LYS A 406 6.74 -9.19 -8.77
CA LYS A 406 6.33 -10.32 -9.62
C LYS A 406 7.23 -10.48 -10.84
N TYR A 407 7.71 -9.37 -11.41
CA TYR A 407 8.60 -9.37 -12.56
C TYR A 407 10.06 -9.71 -12.24
N LYS A 408 10.47 -9.72 -10.96
CA LYS A 408 11.84 -10.07 -10.53
C LYS A 408 12.21 -11.50 -10.90
N PHE A 409 11.24 -12.42 -10.83
CA PHE A 409 11.44 -13.85 -11.07
C PHE A 409 11.03 -14.31 -12.48
N PHE A 410 10.58 -13.39 -13.33
CA PHE A 410 10.29 -13.71 -14.73
C PHE A 410 11.61 -14.04 -15.42
N LYS A 411 11.85 -15.34 -15.65
CA LYS A 411 12.92 -15.82 -16.52
C LYS A 411 12.47 -15.58 -17.96
N LYS A 412 13.40 -15.23 -18.85
CA LYS A 412 13.18 -15.29 -20.30
C LYS A 412 12.88 -16.75 -20.60
N ASP A 413 11.60 -17.13 -20.65
CA ASP A 413 11.24 -18.40 -21.23
C ASP A 413 11.73 -18.37 -22.68
N GLN A 414 12.50 -19.41 -22.98
CA GLN A 414 13.29 -19.56 -24.18
C GLN A 414 12.44 -19.30 -25.42
N LYS A 415 12.99 -18.52 -26.37
CA LYS A 415 12.48 -18.37 -27.73
C LYS A 415 12.00 -19.73 -28.24
N LYS A 416 10.72 -19.82 -28.61
CA LYS A 416 10.24 -20.80 -29.58
C LYS A 416 10.23 -20.16 -30.95
#